data_AF-X1NER9-F1
#
_entry.id   AF-X1NER9-F1
#
_cell.length_a   1.000
_cell.length_b   1.000
_cell.length_c   1.000
_cell.angle_alpha   90.00
_cell.angle_beta   90.00
_cell.angle_gamma   90.00
#
_symmetry.space_group_name_H-M   'P 1'
#
loop_
_entity.id
_entity.type
_entity.pdbx_description
1 polymer ?
#
loop_
_entity_poly.entity_id
_entity_poly.type
_entity_poly.pdbx_seq_one_letter_code
_entity_poly.pdbx_strand_id
1 'polypeptide(L)'
;MAAAGLAGAGAVLFQLGRPRVERYCKPKIERLRIYDAVAGPLVHAKVYVIDDEAVVGSTNFTVTGLRHNVEGLAFLNGKGLADCIVLKIASLNGEGIEIPFERAITG
;
A
#
# COMPACT_ATOMS: atom_id res chain seq x y z
N MET A 1 2.40 -29.17 21.74
CA MET A 1 2.98 -27.99 22.43
C MET A 1 3.24 -26.77 21.51
N ALA A 2 3.20 -26.88 20.18
CA ALA A 2 3.48 -25.74 19.28
C ALA A 2 2.33 -24.70 19.15
N ALA A 3 1.05 -25.11 19.29
CA ALA A 3 -0.10 -24.23 19.07
C ALA A 3 -0.27 -23.14 20.15
N ALA A 4 0.11 -23.43 21.40
CA ALA A 4 0.01 -22.48 22.51
C ALA A 4 1.00 -21.31 22.37
N GLY A 5 2.18 -21.56 21.80
CA GLY A 5 3.20 -20.52 21.55
C GLY A 5 2.77 -19.51 20.47
N LEU A 6 2.13 -19.99 19.40
CA LEU A 6 1.59 -19.14 18.32
C LEU A 6 0.41 -18.28 18.80
N ALA A 7 -0.49 -18.84 19.59
CA ALA A 7 -1.60 -18.09 20.19
C ALA A 7 -1.09 -17.01 21.17
N GLY A 8 -0.07 -17.33 21.96
CA GLY A 8 0.58 -16.37 22.86
C GLY A 8 1.25 -15.22 22.10
N ALA A 9 2.01 -15.53 21.04
CA ALA A 9 2.61 -14.51 20.18
C ALA A 9 1.57 -13.61 19.51
N GLY A 10 0.47 -14.20 19.00
CA GLY A 10 -0.64 -13.45 18.42
C GLY A 10 -1.31 -12.50 19.42
N ALA A 11 -1.52 -12.93 20.67
CA ALA A 11 -2.11 -12.10 21.72
C ALA A 11 -1.21 -10.91 22.11
N VAL A 12 0.10 -11.12 22.17
CA VAL A 12 1.09 -10.07 22.45
C VAL A 12 1.12 -9.02 21.33
N LEU A 13 1.18 -9.47 20.06
CA LEU A 13 1.15 -8.57 18.91
C LEU A 13 -0.16 -7.78 18.85
N PHE A 14 -1.30 -8.42 19.15
CA PHE A 14 -2.60 -7.76 19.23
C PHE A 14 -2.65 -6.66 20.30
N GLN A 15 -2.08 -6.90 21.48
CA GLN A 15 -2.05 -5.88 22.54
C GLN A 15 -1.09 -4.73 22.24
N LEU A 16 0.08 -5.00 21.64
CA LEU A 16 1.03 -3.97 21.25
C LEU A 16 0.50 -3.07 20.12
N GLY A 17 -0.35 -3.60 19.23
CA GLY A 17 -1.01 -2.82 18.17
C GLY A 17 -2.20 -1.96 18.63
N ARG A 18 -2.59 -1.99 19.92
CA ARG A 18 -3.75 -1.24 20.44
C ARG A 18 -3.66 0.28 20.43
N PRO A 19 -2.48 0.94 20.56
CA PRO A 19 -2.42 2.40 20.45
C PRO A 19 -2.71 2.77 18.99
N ARG A 20 -3.97 3.09 18.69
CA ARG A 20 -4.39 3.59 17.39
C ARG A 20 -3.96 5.04 17.26
N VAL A 21 -2.77 5.25 16.69
CA VAL A 21 -2.33 6.58 16.25
C VAL A 21 -2.81 6.75 14.82
N GLU A 22 -3.97 7.38 14.65
CA GLU A 22 -4.46 7.76 13.33
C GLU A 22 -3.88 9.13 12.95
N ARG A 23 -3.12 9.17 11.86
CA ARG A 23 -2.63 10.41 11.25
C ARG A 23 -3.32 10.60 9.91
N TYR A 24 -3.95 11.76 9.73
CA TYR A 24 -4.57 12.12 8.47
C TYR A 24 -3.64 13.03 7.70
N CYS A 25 -3.20 12.57 6.53
CA CYS A 25 -2.55 13.43 5.54
C CYS A 25 -3.55 13.69 4.43
N LYS A 26 -3.85 14.97 4.17
CA LYS A 26 -4.54 15.40 2.95
C LYS A 26 -3.50 16.08 2.06
N PRO A 27 -2.74 15.31 1.25
CA PRO A 27 -1.74 15.91 0.39
C PRO A 27 -2.42 16.79 -0.65
N LYS A 28 -1.86 17.97 -0.91
CA LYS A 28 -2.21 18.76 -2.08
C LYS A 28 -1.56 18.10 -3.28
N ILE A 29 -2.32 17.34 -4.05
CA ILE A 29 -1.83 16.66 -5.25
C ILE A 29 -2.01 17.60 -6.44
N GLU A 30 -0.89 18.05 -7.01
CA GLU A 30 -0.91 18.97 -8.16
C GLU A 30 -0.96 18.22 -9.49
N ARG A 31 -0.45 16.98 -9.51
CA ARG A 31 -0.39 16.12 -10.70
C ARG A 31 -0.74 14.69 -10.31
N LEU A 32 -1.77 14.14 -10.95
CA LEU A 32 -2.19 12.76 -10.78
C LEU A 32 -2.20 12.08 -12.15
N ARG A 33 -1.46 10.97 -12.25
CA ARG A 33 -1.48 10.11 -13.42
C ARG A 33 -2.03 8.75 -13.04
N ILE A 34 -3.07 8.33 -13.75
CA ILE A 34 -3.72 7.04 -13.56
C ILE A 34 -3.35 6.16 -14.75
N TYR A 35 -2.95 4.94 -14.46
CA TYR A 35 -2.68 3.94 -15.47
C TYR A 35 -3.72 2.84 -15.36
N ASP A 36 -4.40 2.55 -16.46
CA ASP A 36 -5.19 1.33 -16.53
C ASP A 36 -4.22 0.15 -16.66
N ALA A 37 -4.42 -0.84 -15.79
CA ALA A 37 -3.73 -2.11 -15.94
C ALA A 37 -4.21 -2.74 -17.26
N VAL A 38 -3.28 -2.90 -18.22
CA VAL A 38 -3.56 -3.71 -19.41
C VAL A 38 -3.95 -5.10 -18.92
N ALA A 39 -5.02 -5.68 -19.48
CA ALA A 39 -5.54 -7.00 -19.09
C ALA A 39 -4.40 -8.05 -19.04
N GLY A 40 -3.82 -8.20 -17.85
CA GLY A 40 -2.70 -9.06 -17.53
C GLY A 40 -3.02 -9.83 -16.25
N PRO A 41 -2.15 -10.74 -15.80
CA PRO A 41 -2.40 -11.50 -14.59
C PRO A 41 -2.66 -10.53 -13.43
N LEU A 42 -3.82 -10.67 -12.78
CA LEU A 42 -4.25 -9.85 -11.65
C LEU A 42 -3.11 -9.68 -10.64
N VAL A 43 -2.47 -8.51 -10.66
CA VAL A 43 -1.48 -8.13 -9.66
C VAL A 43 -2.26 -7.80 -8.39
N HIS A 44 -2.53 -8.83 -7.58
CA HIS A 44 -3.17 -8.68 -6.27
C HIS A 44 -2.16 -8.22 -5.18
N ALA A 45 -1.07 -7.58 -5.60
CA ALA A 45 -0.10 -6.97 -4.71
C ALA A 45 -0.48 -5.50 -4.49
N LYS A 46 -0.50 -5.06 -3.22
CA LYS A 46 -0.50 -3.63 -2.92
C LYS A 46 0.93 -3.20 -2.67
N VAL A 47 1.35 -2.23 -3.47
CA VAL A 47 2.69 -1.69 -3.46
C VAL A 47 2.60 -0.18 -3.40
N TYR A 48 3.36 0.41 -2.49
CA TYR A 48 3.48 1.85 -2.32
C TYR A 48 4.95 2.20 -2.47
N VAL A 49 5.25 3.25 -3.22
CA VAL A 49 6.60 3.79 -3.34
C VAL A 49 6.54 5.25 -2.93
N ILE A 50 7.37 5.63 -1.96
CA ILE A 50 7.47 6.99 -1.42
C ILE A 50 8.95 7.34 -1.44
N ASP A 51 9.33 8.27 -2.29
CA ASP A 51 10.73 8.66 -2.50
C ASP A 51 11.63 7.42 -2.77
N ASP A 52 12.60 7.14 -1.90
CA ASP A 52 13.54 6.01 -2.01
C ASP A 52 13.09 4.76 -1.20
N GLU A 53 11.86 4.76 -0.70
CA GLU A 53 11.27 3.69 0.11
C GLU A 53 10.13 3.00 -0.63
N ALA A 54 10.00 1.69 -0.40
CA ALA A 54 8.86 0.92 -0.88
C ALA A 54 8.19 0.16 0.27
N VAL A 55 6.87 0.04 0.20
CA VAL A 55 6.06 -0.74 1.13
C VAL A 55 5.23 -1.72 0.33
N VAL A 56 5.26 -2.99 0.74
CA VAL A 56 4.43 -4.04 0.16
C VAL A 56 3.56 -4.65 1.24
N GLY A 57 2.31 -5.02 0.90
CA GLY A 57 1.45 -5.60 1.91
C GLY A 57 0.05 -5.98 1.45
N SER A 58 -0.78 -6.30 2.44
CA SER A 58 -2.15 -6.78 2.26
C SER A 58 -3.20 -5.65 2.27
N THR A 59 -2.86 -4.51 2.89
CA THR A 59 -3.73 -3.35 3.08
C THR A 59 -4.17 -2.74 1.75
N ASN A 60 -5.47 -2.49 1.56
CA ASN A 60 -5.94 -1.55 0.55
C ASN A 60 -5.94 -0.12 1.13
N PHE A 61 -5.72 0.91 0.31
CA PHE A 61 -5.90 2.32 0.70
C PHE A 61 -7.39 2.71 0.78
N THR A 62 -8.16 1.94 1.55
CA THR A 62 -9.56 2.22 1.86
C THR A 62 -9.71 2.45 3.36
N VAL A 63 -10.73 3.22 3.75
CA VAL A 63 -11.03 3.47 5.18
C VAL A 63 -11.20 2.14 5.92
N THR A 64 -11.84 1.15 5.29
CA THR A 64 -12.06 -0.17 5.89
C THR A 64 -10.75 -0.95 6.06
N GLY A 65 -9.89 -0.97 5.04
CA GLY A 65 -8.58 -1.63 5.13
C GLY A 65 -7.70 -1.04 6.23
N LEU A 66 -7.78 0.27 6.45
CA LEU A 66 -6.98 0.97 7.46
C LEU A 66 -7.54 0.89 8.88
N ARG A 67 -8.86 0.78 9.07
CA ARG A 67 -9.50 0.88 10.40
C ARG A 67 -10.07 -0.42 10.95
N HIS A 68 -10.44 -1.35 10.09
CA HIS A 68 -11.26 -2.51 10.47
C HIS A 68 -10.58 -3.85 10.22
N ASN A 69 -9.51 -3.87 9.43
CA ASN A 69 -8.78 -5.10 9.12
C ASN A 69 -7.46 -5.20 9.89
N VAL A 70 -7.04 -6.44 10.16
CA VAL A 70 -5.65 -6.73 10.53
C VAL A 70 -4.88 -6.91 9.25
N GLU A 71 -3.94 -6.02 8.98
CA GLU A 71 -3.17 -6.01 7.74
C GLU A 71 -1.67 -6.09 8.05
N GLY A 72 -0.92 -6.72 7.15
CA GLY A 72 0.54 -6.83 7.22
C GLY A 72 1.21 -5.92 6.20
N LEU A 73 2.23 -5.20 6.65
CA LEU A 73 3.08 -4.35 5.81
C LEU A 73 4.56 -4.74 6.00
N ALA A 74 5.30 -4.81 4.90
CA ALA A 74 6.75 -4.93 4.90
C ALA A 74 7.36 -3.65 4.32
N PHE A 75 8.18 -2.98 5.11
CA PHE A 75 8.96 -1.82 4.70
C PHE A 75 10.26 -2.29 4.07
N LEU A 76 10.48 -1.86 2.83
CA LEU A 76 11.62 -2.21 2.02
C LEU A 76 12.45 -0.94 1.80
N ASN A 77 13.58 -0.86 2.52
CA ASN A 77 14.45 0.29 2.47
C ASN A 77 15.52 0.07 1.39
N GLY A 78 15.71 1.08 0.54
CA GLY A 78 16.81 1.10 -0.42
C GLY A 78 16.36 1.60 -1.78
N LYS A 79 16.97 2.70 -2.21
CA LYS A 79 16.74 3.37 -3.49
C LYS A 79 16.69 2.41 -4.68
N GLY A 80 17.65 1.48 -4.77
CA GLY A 80 17.72 0.52 -5.88
C GLY A 80 16.50 -0.40 -5.97
N LEU A 81 15.86 -0.72 -4.85
CA LEU A 81 14.67 -1.57 -4.82
C LEU A 81 13.41 -0.78 -5.17
N ALA A 82 13.27 0.44 -4.65
CA ALA A 82 12.21 1.36 -5.04
C ALA A 82 12.24 1.61 -6.56
N ASP A 83 13.42 1.89 -7.12
CA ASP A 83 13.64 2.08 -8.56
C ASP A 83 13.20 0.82 -9.36
N CYS A 84 13.58 -0.37 -8.92
CA CYS A 84 13.19 -1.64 -9.58
C CYS A 84 11.67 -1.86 -9.56
N ILE A 85 11.01 -1.55 -8.44
CA ILE A 85 9.56 -1.66 -8.30
C ILE A 85 8.85 -0.69 -9.25
N VAL A 86 9.31 0.57 -9.31
CA VAL A 86 8.73 1.57 -10.21
C VAL A 86 8.88 1.15 -11.67
N LEU A 87 10.06 0.66 -12.08
CA LEU A 87 10.28 0.15 -13.43
C LEU A 87 9.38 -1.05 -13.73
N LYS A 88 9.20 -1.95 -12.77
CA LYS A 88 8.31 -3.10 -12.94
C LYS A 88 6.85 -2.68 -13.08
N ILE A 89 6.36 -1.76 -12.24
CA ILE A 89 5.01 -1.21 -12.33
C ILE A 89 4.82 -0.50 -13.68
N ALA A 90 5.78 0.31 -14.11
CA ALA A 90 5.75 0.98 -15.41
C ALA A 90 5.67 -0.01 -16.58
N SER A 91 6.37 -1.15 -16.48
CA SER A 91 6.32 -2.21 -17.52
C SER A 91 4.98 -2.96 -17.60
N LEU A 92 4.15 -2.88 -16.57
CA LEU A 92 2.84 -3.56 -16.49
C LEU A 92 1.68 -2.64 -16.89
N ASN A 93 1.93 -1.35 -16.96
CA ASN A 93 0.91 -0.32 -17.17
C ASN A 93 0.85 0.10 -18.64
N GLY A 94 -0.35 0.41 -19.12
CA GLY A 94 -0.56 0.99 -20.45
C GLY A 94 -0.20 2.48 -20.52
N GLU A 95 -0.64 3.17 -21.57
CA GLU A 95 -0.54 4.63 -21.62
C GLU A 95 -1.35 5.24 -20.47
N GLY A 96 -0.67 5.97 -19.59
CA GLY A 96 -1.31 6.64 -18.45
C GLY A 96 -2.08 7.88 -18.86
N ILE A 97 -3.24 8.09 -18.26
CA ILE A 97 -4.04 9.30 -18.42
C ILE A 97 -3.71 10.25 -17.27
N GLU A 98 -3.36 11.49 -17.61
CA GLU A 98 -3.22 12.56 -16.63
C GLU A 98 -4.58 13.20 -16.39
N ILE A 99 -5.03 13.21 -15.14
CA ILE A 99 -6.29 13.83 -14.76
C ILE A 99 -6.07 14.90 -13.70
N PRO A 100 -6.83 16.02 -13.75
CA PRO A 100 -6.85 16.98 -12.66
C PRO A 100 -7.29 16.28 -11.36
N PHE A 101 -6.58 16.53 -10.26
CA PHE A 101 -6.83 15.88 -8.98
C PHE A 101 -8.28 16.06 -8.50
N GLU A 102 -8.88 17.21 -8.75
CA GLU A 102 -10.27 17.53 -8.39
C GLU A 102 -11.30 16.59 -9.02
N ARG A 103 -11.02 16.04 -10.22
CA ARG A 103 -11.88 15.06 -10.89
C ARG A 103 -11.70 13.63 -10.37
N ALA A 104 -10.61 13.35 -9.66
CA ALA A 104 -10.26 12.00 -9.22
C ALA A 104 -10.97 11.56 -7.93
N ILE A 105 -11.53 12.50 -7.17
CA ILE A 105 -12.08 12.27 -5.82
C ILE A 105 -13.61 12.46 -5.75
N THR A 106 -14.26 12.91 -6.83
CA THR A 106 -15.71 13.17 -6.88
C THR A 106 -16.52 12.04 -7.55
N GLY A 107 -15.99 10.81 -7.50
CA GLY A 107 -16.72 9.61 -7.93
C GLY A 107 -17.62 9.06 -6.83
#